data_AF-A0AAV0IN00-F1
#
_entry.id   AF-A0AAV0IN00-F1
#
_cell.length_a   1.000
_cell.length_b   1.000
_cell.length_c   1.000
_cell.angle_alpha   90.00
_cell.angle_beta   90.00
_cell.angle_gamma   90.00
#
_symmetry.space_group_name_H-M   'P 1'
#
loop_
_entity.id
_entity.type
_entity.pdbx_description
1 polymer ?
#
loop_
_entity_poly.entity_id
_entity_poly.type
_entity_poly.pdbx_seq_one_letter_code
_entity_poly.pdbx_strand_id
1 'polypeptide(L)'
;MPGPGAHLMYAMASGVGLTTLTGGRFTPHHTLTYTINAFFGPDIGSFSDWLSSFFASSSFVSRLADSIHHPLYYILILGIPFSFFYSWLSNILLRRKLLDSASGVPLSRKQCLYLISAGSLSHFFLDHLFEENGHSSMYTWILSTGWWENRAPINPDAVLFTGFLCTSLILGFVYVNRVKPMKSLKNQTYQSYQLVVGIAICYCLWCASQIYWVKPRRPAIGEEADLGVVIFLAVYFFLPHFFCSLSLNPRDHQSQQLPL
;
A
#
# COMPACT_ATOMS: atom_id res chain seq x y z
N MET A 1 1.19 -5.51 18.75
CA MET A 1 0.29 -4.82 17.81
C MET A 1 0.44 -3.32 18.01
N PRO A 2 0.69 -2.54 16.95
CA PRO A 2 0.55 -1.09 17.02
C PRO A 2 -0.87 -0.77 17.49
N GLY A 3 -1.00 0.01 18.57
CA GLY A 3 -2.30 0.37 19.07
C GLY A 3 -3.11 1.20 18.06
N PRO A 4 -4.43 1.31 18.23
CA PRO A 4 -5.34 2.14 17.43
C PRO A 4 -4.80 3.52 17.03
N GLY A 5 -4.12 4.19 17.97
CA GLY A 5 -3.54 5.51 17.76
C GLY A 5 -2.45 5.54 16.68
N ALA A 6 -1.58 4.53 16.60
CA ALA A 6 -0.51 4.48 15.62
C ALA A 6 -1.06 4.33 14.20
N HIS A 7 -2.03 3.42 14.02
CA HIS A 7 -2.75 3.23 12.75
C HIS A 7 -3.47 4.51 12.31
N LEU A 8 -4.22 5.14 13.21
CA LEU A 8 -4.91 6.40 12.95
C LEU A 8 -3.93 7.51 12.53
N MET A 9 -2.85 7.71 13.29
CA MET A 9 -1.87 8.77 13.02
C MET A 9 -1.15 8.53 11.70
N TYR A 10 -0.72 7.30 11.42
CA TYR A 10 -0.04 6.96 10.17
C TYR A 10 -0.92 7.26 8.95
N ALA A 11 -2.15 6.74 8.95
CA ALA A 11 -3.04 6.90 7.82
C ALA A 11 -3.55 8.34 7.67
N MET A 12 -3.88 9.01 8.78
CA MET A 12 -4.34 10.39 8.74
C MET A 12 -3.25 11.34 8.29
N ALA A 13 -2.02 11.22 8.84
CA ALA A 13 -0.90 12.05 8.42
C ALA A 13 -0.56 11.83 6.94
N SER A 14 -0.58 10.58 6.48
CA SER A 14 -0.38 10.26 5.05
C SER A 14 -1.48 10.88 4.17
N GLY A 15 -2.75 10.81 4.59
CA GLY A 15 -3.87 11.42 3.88
C GLY A 15 -3.80 12.95 3.84
N VAL A 16 -3.39 13.60 4.93
CA VAL A 16 -3.10 15.04 4.96
C VAL A 16 -1.95 15.39 4.02
N GLY A 17 -0.87 14.61 4.02
CA GLY A 17 0.24 14.77 3.08
C GLY A 17 -0.21 14.67 1.62
N LEU A 18 -1.05 13.67 1.30
CA LEU A 18 -1.64 13.52 -0.04
C LEU A 18 -2.57 14.68 -0.40
N THR A 19 -3.29 15.24 0.57
CA THR A 19 -4.12 16.44 0.37
C THR A 19 -3.25 17.60 -0.14
N THR A 20 -2.10 17.85 0.52
CA THR A 20 -1.15 18.88 0.10
C THR A 20 -0.53 18.59 -1.26
N LEU A 21 -0.03 17.37 -1.48
CA LEU A 21 0.65 16.97 -2.72
C LEU A 21 -0.26 17.00 -3.95
N THR A 22 -1.57 16.86 -3.75
CA THR A 22 -2.56 16.79 -4.83
C THR A 22 -3.33 18.10 -5.03
N GLY A 23 -2.99 19.16 -4.28
CA GLY A 23 -3.69 20.44 -4.33
C GLY A 23 -5.15 20.33 -3.91
N GLY A 24 -5.45 19.51 -2.90
CA GLY A 24 -6.80 19.32 -2.36
C GLY A 24 -7.67 18.30 -3.10
N ARG A 25 -7.16 17.64 -4.16
CA ARG A 25 -7.92 16.58 -4.88
C ARG A 25 -8.13 15.32 -4.05
N PHE A 26 -7.20 15.01 -3.16
CA PHE A 26 -7.43 14.09 -2.06
C PHE A 26 -8.05 14.90 -0.93
N THR A 27 -9.36 14.79 -0.75
CA THR A 27 -10.14 15.65 0.18
C THR A 27 -10.18 15.06 1.59
N PRO A 28 -10.67 15.82 2.60
CA PRO A 28 -10.90 15.29 3.95
C PRO A 28 -11.74 14.01 3.99
N HIS A 29 -12.69 13.83 3.05
CA HIS A 29 -13.47 12.59 2.94
C HIS A 29 -12.59 11.38 2.59
N HIS A 30 -11.60 11.57 1.70
CA HIS A 30 -10.66 10.52 1.31
C HIS A 30 -9.79 10.13 2.52
N THR A 31 -9.21 11.14 3.18
CA THR A 31 -8.37 10.96 4.38
C THR A 31 -9.13 10.24 5.47
N LEU A 32 -10.38 10.63 5.77
CA LEU A 32 -11.18 9.98 6.80
C LEU A 32 -11.47 8.52 6.45
N THR A 33 -11.93 8.24 5.23
CA THR A 33 -12.28 6.87 4.80
C THR A 33 -11.05 5.95 4.80
N TYR A 34 -9.93 6.43 4.27
CA TYR A 34 -8.64 5.73 4.31
C TYR A 34 -8.22 5.43 5.75
N THR A 35 -8.29 6.44 6.63
CA THR A 35 -7.88 6.33 8.03
C THR A 35 -8.74 5.35 8.82
N ILE A 36 -10.07 5.39 8.66
CA ILE A 36 -10.97 4.46 9.35
C ILE A 36 -10.64 3.01 8.97
N ASN A 37 -10.31 2.74 7.72
CA ASN A 37 -9.98 1.38 7.27
C ASN A 37 -8.57 0.93 7.64
N ALA A 38 -7.64 1.87 7.84
CA ALA A 38 -6.32 1.57 8.41
C ALA A 38 -6.38 1.31 9.91
N PHE A 39 -7.29 1.97 10.61
CA PHE A 39 -7.49 1.76 12.04
C PHE A 39 -8.36 0.53 12.33
N PHE A 40 -9.62 0.55 11.90
CA PHE A 40 -10.65 -0.38 12.36
C PHE A 40 -10.95 -1.47 11.34
N GLY A 41 -10.34 -1.43 10.15
CA GLY A 41 -10.78 -2.24 9.01
C GLY A 41 -10.73 -3.74 9.31
N PRO A 42 -9.58 -4.41 9.18
CA PRO A 42 -9.46 -5.84 9.47
C PRO A 42 -9.83 -6.21 10.92
N ASP A 43 -9.55 -5.32 11.87
CA ASP A 43 -9.88 -5.46 13.29
C ASP A 43 -11.38 -5.50 13.61
N ILE A 44 -12.26 -5.16 12.68
CA ILE A 44 -13.71 -5.32 12.92
C ILE A 44 -14.07 -6.78 13.17
N GLY A 45 -13.29 -7.73 12.62
CA GLY A 45 -13.45 -9.15 12.89
C GLY A 45 -13.23 -9.47 14.37
N SER A 46 -12.05 -9.14 14.89
CA SER A 46 -11.67 -9.38 16.29
C SER A 46 -12.60 -8.64 17.27
N PHE A 47 -13.01 -7.41 16.94
CA PHE A 47 -14.01 -6.67 17.70
C PHE A 47 -15.38 -7.36 17.72
N SER A 48 -15.83 -7.88 16.57
CA SER A 48 -17.11 -8.58 16.47
C SER A 48 -17.12 -9.89 17.26
N ASP A 49 -16.00 -10.62 17.24
CA ASP A 49 -15.86 -11.84 18.03
C ASP A 49 -15.86 -11.55 19.53
N TRP A 50 -15.12 -10.53 19.96
CA TRP A 50 -15.15 -10.02 21.33
C TRP A 50 -16.55 -9.60 21.76
N LEU A 51 -17.30 -8.88 20.91
CA LEU A 51 -18.68 -8.49 21.21
C LEU A 51 -19.62 -9.70 21.29
N SER A 52 -19.43 -10.71 20.45
CA SER A 52 -20.24 -11.93 20.45
C SER A 52 -20.03 -12.78 21.71
N SER A 53 -18.87 -12.66 22.36
CA SER A 53 -18.56 -13.38 23.61
C SER A 53 -19.54 -13.06 24.75
N PHE A 54 -20.20 -11.90 24.71
CA PHE A 54 -21.22 -11.50 25.68
C PHE A 54 -22.59 -12.17 25.49
N PHE A 55 -22.89 -12.73 24.30
CA PHE A 55 -24.23 -13.20 23.92
C PHE A 55 -24.27 -14.70 23.56
N ALA A 56 -23.24 -15.46 23.96
CA ALA A 56 -22.86 -16.81 23.53
C ALA A 56 -22.09 -16.81 22.19
N SER A 57 -20.76 -16.96 22.30
CA SER A 57 -19.86 -17.06 21.16
C SER A 57 -20.24 -18.25 20.28
N SER A 58 -20.25 -18.03 18.96
CA SER A 58 -20.45 -19.08 17.97
C SER A 58 -19.15 -19.30 17.21
N SER A 59 -18.81 -20.56 16.93
CA SER A 59 -17.64 -20.94 16.13
C SER A 59 -17.66 -20.38 14.70
N PHE A 60 -18.83 -19.94 14.23
CA PHE A 60 -18.97 -19.25 12.96
C PHE A 60 -18.44 -17.81 13.02
N VAL A 61 -18.72 -17.07 14.10
CA VAL A 61 -18.28 -15.68 14.26
C VAL A 61 -16.76 -15.61 14.37
N SER A 62 -16.13 -16.51 15.12
CA SER A 62 -14.66 -16.55 15.22
C SER A 62 -13.98 -16.84 13.87
N ARG A 63 -14.48 -17.83 13.12
CA ARG A 63 -13.96 -18.12 11.77
C ARG A 63 -14.16 -16.96 10.80
N LEU A 64 -15.28 -16.26 10.91
CA LEU A 64 -15.55 -15.07 10.11
C LEU A 64 -14.61 -13.93 10.50
N ALA A 65 -14.32 -13.76 11.79
CA ALA A 65 -13.34 -12.79 12.28
C ALA A 65 -11.94 -13.10 11.70
N ASP A 66 -11.48 -14.34 11.77
CA ASP A 66 -10.21 -14.77 11.17
C ASP A 66 -10.17 -14.52 9.65
N SER A 67 -11.30 -14.77 8.97
CA SER A 67 -11.41 -14.54 7.53
C SER A 67 -11.38 -13.05 7.18
N ILE A 68 -12.02 -12.20 7.99
CA ILE A 68 -12.00 -10.74 7.82
C ILE A 68 -10.59 -10.19 8.11
N HIS A 69 -9.84 -10.80 9.03
CA HIS A 69 -8.47 -10.40 9.36
C HIS A 69 -7.42 -10.90 8.34
N HIS A 70 -7.83 -11.40 7.16
CA HIS A 70 -6.91 -11.75 6.09
C HIS A 70 -6.78 -10.59 5.07
N PRO A 71 -5.54 -10.22 4.63
CA PRO A 71 -5.27 -9.04 3.79
C PRO A 71 -6.14 -8.87 2.55
N LEU A 72 -6.46 -9.97 1.88
CA LEU A 72 -7.29 -9.95 0.68
C LEU A 72 -8.78 -10.16 0.99
N TYR A 73 -9.10 -10.91 2.02
CA TYR A 73 -10.49 -11.30 2.28
C TYR A 73 -11.29 -10.17 2.91
N TYR A 74 -10.66 -9.31 3.73
CA TYR A 74 -11.30 -8.07 4.17
C TYR A 74 -11.90 -7.28 3.00
N ILE A 75 -11.09 -7.08 1.96
CA ILE A 75 -11.47 -6.32 0.77
C ILE A 75 -12.60 -7.02 0.02
N LEU A 76 -12.55 -8.35 -0.10
CA LEU A 76 -13.56 -9.13 -0.83
C LEU A 76 -14.89 -9.23 -0.07
N ILE A 77 -14.85 -9.44 1.24
CA ILE A 77 -16.01 -9.66 2.10
C ILE A 77 -16.70 -8.33 2.43
N LEU A 78 -15.94 -7.34 2.91
CA LEU A 78 -16.48 -6.07 3.42
C LEU A 78 -16.28 -4.89 2.48
N GLY A 79 -15.38 -4.97 1.50
CA GLY A 79 -15.09 -3.85 0.61
C GLY A 79 -16.29 -3.36 -0.18
N ILE A 80 -17.10 -4.27 -0.74
CA ILE A 80 -18.32 -3.87 -1.46
C ILE A 80 -19.34 -3.25 -0.49
N PRO A 81 -19.81 -3.92 0.60
CA PRO A 81 -20.76 -3.31 1.54
C PRO A 81 -20.32 -1.95 2.06
N PHE A 82 -19.07 -1.83 2.50
CA PHE A 82 -18.54 -0.58 3.03
C PHE A 82 -18.37 0.51 1.96
N SER A 83 -18.14 0.14 0.69
CA SER A 83 -18.09 1.15 -0.37
C SER A 83 -19.42 1.89 -0.56
N PHE A 84 -20.55 1.19 -0.35
CA PHE A 84 -21.87 1.81 -0.38
C PHE A 84 -22.10 2.67 0.85
N PHE A 85 -21.75 2.15 2.03
CA PHE A 85 -21.87 2.86 3.30
C PHE A 85 -21.06 4.15 3.33
N TYR A 86 -19.77 4.11 2.98
CA TYR A 86 -18.91 5.30 2.99
C TYR A 86 -19.32 6.33 1.93
N SER A 87 -19.78 5.89 0.75
CA SER A 87 -20.30 6.81 -0.27
C SER A 87 -21.55 7.55 0.24
N TRP A 88 -22.47 6.84 0.90
CA TRP A 88 -23.63 7.44 1.55
C TRP A 88 -23.23 8.39 2.69
N LEU A 89 -22.29 7.97 3.55
CA LEU A 89 -21.81 8.77 4.67
C LEU A 89 -21.12 10.05 4.19
N SER A 90 -20.28 9.96 3.16
CA SER A 90 -19.63 11.12 2.54
C SER A 90 -20.65 12.15 2.05
N ASN A 91 -21.74 11.71 1.41
CA ASN A 91 -22.84 12.58 1.01
C ASN A 91 -23.54 13.25 2.20
N ILE A 92 -23.74 12.54 3.31
CA ILE A 92 -24.31 13.14 4.54
C ILE A 92 -23.38 14.19 5.13
N LEU A 93 -22.10 13.86 5.31
CA LEU A 93 -21.11 14.76 5.90
C LEU A 93 -20.94 16.03 5.07
N LEU A 94 -20.98 15.90 3.75
CA LEU A 94 -20.93 17.04 2.83
C LEU A 94 -22.19 17.91 2.93
N ARG A 95 -23.40 17.31 2.87
CA ARG A 95 -24.67 18.06 2.98
C ARG A 95 -24.81 18.80 4.30
N ARG A 96 -24.27 18.23 5.38
CA ARG A 96 -24.24 18.85 6.72
C ARG A 96 -23.08 19.83 6.92
N LYS A 97 -22.24 20.07 5.89
CA LYS A 97 -21.05 20.93 5.95
C LYS A 97 -20.08 20.55 7.07
N LEU A 98 -20.01 19.26 7.40
CA LEU A 98 -19.08 18.73 8.40
C LEU A 98 -17.70 18.44 7.82
N LEU A 99 -17.65 18.04 6.54
CA LEU A 99 -16.40 17.82 5.81
C LEU A 99 -16.48 18.47 4.44
N ASP A 100 -15.43 19.22 4.11
CA ASP A 100 -15.30 19.88 2.83
C ASP A 100 -14.87 18.91 1.72
N SER A 101 -15.20 19.25 0.49
CA SER A 101 -14.77 18.55 -0.71
C SER A 101 -14.42 19.59 -1.77
N ALA A 102 -13.20 19.53 -2.30
CA ALA A 102 -12.71 20.52 -3.26
C ALA A 102 -13.63 20.69 -4.50
N SER A 103 -14.34 19.63 -4.90
CA SER A 103 -15.29 19.65 -6.03
C SER A 103 -16.75 19.82 -5.60
N GLY A 104 -17.05 19.89 -4.30
CA GLY A 104 -18.42 19.86 -3.79
C GLY A 104 -19.16 18.54 -4.07
N VAL A 105 -18.44 17.47 -4.42
CA VAL A 105 -19.00 16.14 -4.72
C VAL A 105 -18.57 15.15 -3.64
N PRO A 106 -19.48 14.26 -3.16
CA PRO A 106 -19.13 13.21 -2.22
C PRO A 106 -18.33 12.08 -2.89
N LEU A 107 -17.72 11.21 -2.09
CA LEU A 107 -17.01 10.05 -2.61
C LEU A 107 -17.94 9.10 -3.37
N SER A 108 -17.52 8.70 -4.56
CA SER A 108 -18.16 7.60 -5.29
C SER A 108 -17.83 6.25 -4.61
N ARG A 109 -18.68 5.25 -4.86
CA ARG A 109 -18.46 3.87 -4.37
C ARG A 109 -17.12 3.30 -4.83
N LYS A 110 -16.72 3.59 -6.07
CA LYS A 110 -15.42 3.15 -6.61
C LYS A 110 -14.25 3.76 -5.86
N GLN A 111 -14.31 5.06 -5.56
CA GLN A 111 -13.28 5.72 -4.74
C GLN A 111 -13.25 5.13 -3.33
N CYS A 112 -14.42 4.86 -2.73
CA CYS A 112 -14.50 4.22 -1.43
C CYS A 112 -13.86 2.83 -1.44
N LEU A 113 -14.09 2.00 -2.48
CA LEU A 113 -13.47 0.69 -2.59
C LEU A 113 -11.94 0.79 -2.64
N TYR A 114 -11.38 1.74 -3.39
CA TYR A 114 -9.92 1.96 -3.39
C TYR A 114 -9.41 2.40 -2.01
N LEU A 115 -10.13 3.28 -1.32
CA LEU A 115 -9.73 3.78 0.01
C LEU A 115 -9.84 2.71 1.09
N ILE A 116 -10.84 1.83 0.99
CA ILE A 116 -10.98 0.65 1.86
C ILE A 116 -9.77 -0.27 1.68
N SER A 117 -9.46 -0.62 0.42
CA SER A 117 -8.29 -1.45 0.11
C SER A 117 -6.98 -0.82 0.56
N ALA A 118 -6.81 0.49 0.35
CA ALA A 118 -5.62 1.21 0.79
C ALA A 118 -5.49 1.19 2.31
N GLY A 119 -6.58 1.47 3.03
CA GLY A 119 -6.61 1.48 4.48
C GLY A 119 -6.29 0.11 5.06
N SER A 120 -6.98 -0.93 4.59
CA SER A 120 -6.74 -2.29 5.11
C SER A 120 -5.33 -2.80 4.84
N LEU A 121 -4.76 -2.53 3.67
CA LEU A 121 -3.37 -2.92 3.40
C LEU A 121 -2.37 -2.11 4.25
N SER A 122 -2.68 -0.85 4.56
CA SER A 122 -1.89 0.00 5.45
C SER A 122 -1.97 -0.44 6.91
N HIS A 123 -3.10 -1.01 7.33
CA HIS A 123 -3.25 -1.68 8.61
C HIS A 123 -2.24 -2.84 8.71
N PHE A 124 -2.33 -3.80 7.77
CA PHE A 124 -1.40 -4.93 7.72
C PHE A 124 0.07 -4.54 7.57
N PHE A 125 0.38 -3.40 6.94
CA PHE A 125 1.76 -2.89 6.91
C PHE A 125 2.33 -2.70 8.32
N LEU A 126 1.57 -2.06 9.21
CA LEU A 126 2.01 -1.79 10.56
C LEU A 126 1.97 -3.06 11.42
N ASP A 127 0.95 -3.90 11.26
CA ASP A 127 0.84 -5.12 12.05
C ASP A 127 1.94 -6.13 11.71
N HIS A 128 2.23 -6.35 10.43
CA HIS A 128 3.33 -7.25 10.06
C HIS A 128 4.70 -6.79 10.60
N LEU A 129 4.91 -5.48 10.81
CA LEU A 129 6.16 -4.94 11.34
C LEU A 129 6.24 -4.96 12.88
N PHE A 130 5.12 -4.77 13.57
CA PHE A 130 5.11 -4.49 15.01
C PHE A 130 4.20 -5.41 15.83
N GLU A 131 3.47 -6.32 15.19
CA GLU A 131 2.70 -7.36 15.86
C GLU A 131 3.51 -8.63 16.04
N GLU A 132 3.17 -9.40 17.09
CA GLU A 132 3.85 -10.63 17.48
C GLU A 132 5.37 -10.49 17.63
N ASN A 133 5.88 -9.29 17.97
CA ASN A 133 7.31 -8.97 17.97
C ASN A 133 8.03 -9.31 16.65
N GLY A 134 7.33 -9.19 15.51
CA GLY A 134 7.85 -9.55 14.20
C GLY A 134 7.74 -11.04 13.87
N HIS A 135 6.96 -11.83 14.61
CA HIS A 135 6.80 -13.26 14.32
C HIS A 135 5.62 -13.60 13.41
N SER A 136 4.98 -12.59 12.80
CA SER A 136 3.92 -12.84 11.82
C SER A 136 4.40 -13.76 10.69
N SER A 137 3.49 -14.56 10.13
CA SER A 137 3.81 -15.48 9.02
C SER A 137 4.42 -14.74 7.81
N MET A 138 3.93 -13.54 7.52
CA MET A 138 4.47 -12.66 6.48
C MET A 138 5.89 -12.21 6.82
N TYR A 139 6.14 -11.70 8.02
CA TYR A 139 7.48 -11.23 8.40
C TYR A 139 8.49 -12.36 8.49
N THR A 140 8.08 -13.51 9.03
CA THR A 140 8.87 -14.74 9.03
C THR A 140 9.22 -15.18 7.61
N TRP A 141 8.25 -15.09 6.68
CA TRP A 141 8.52 -15.36 5.26
C TRP A 141 9.50 -14.34 4.66
N ILE A 142 9.35 -13.04 4.96
CA ILE A 142 10.29 -12.00 4.51
C ILE A 142 11.70 -12.38 4.94
N LEU A 143 11.91 -12.60 6.25
CA LEU A 143 13.22 -12.98 6.79
C LEU A 143 13.73 -14.28 6.16
N SER A 144 12.87 -15.25 5.87
CA SER A 144 13.29 -16.50 5.21
C SER A 144 13.89 -16.31 3.82
N THR A 145 13.73 -15.14 3.19
CA THR A 145 14.39 -14.79 1.92
C THR A 145 15.84 -14.33 2.08
N GLY A 146 16.26 -13.97 3.31
CA GLY A 146 17.64 -13.60 3.63
C GLY A 146 18.58 -14.79 3.87
N TRP A 147 19.77 -14.50 4.36
CA TRP A 147 20.78 -15.52 4.72
C TRP A 147 21.29 -15.28 6.14
N TRP A 148 21.05 -16.24 7.03
CA TRP A 148 21.26 -16.07 8.49
C TRP A 148 22.11 -17.17 9.15
N GLU A 149 22.53 -18.21 8.42
CA GLU A 149 23.21 -19.35 9.02
C GLU A 149 24.65 -19.02 9.44
N ASN A 150 25.37 -18.31 8.57
CA ASN A 150 26.76 -17.91 8.72
C ASN A 150 26.99 -16.64 7.92
N ARG A 151 28.20 -16.08 7.97
CA ARG A 151 28.60 -15.00 7.08
C ARG A 151 28.29 -15.36 5.63
N ALA A 152 27.54 -14.51 4.93
CA ALA A 152 27.16 -14.81 3.55
C ALA A 152 28.41 -14.98 2.65
N PRO A 153 28.50 -16.05 1.86
CA PRO A 153 29.59 -16.23 0.91
C PRO A 153 29.60 -15.10 -0.12
N ILE A 154 30.80 -14.63 -0.47
CA ILE A 154 30.96 -13.62 -1.52
C ILE A 154 30.58 -14.26 -2.86
N ASN A 155 29.51 -13.74 -3.46
CA ASN A 155 29.05 -14.15 -4.78
C ASN A 155 29.35 -13.05 -5.81
N PRO A 156 30.38 -13.21 -6.67
CA PRO A 156 30.73 -12.17 -7.65
C PRO A 156 29.61 -11.94 -8.67
N ASP A 157 28.83 -12.97 -9.02
CA ASP A 157 27.72 -12.84 -9.96
C ASP A 157 26.63 -11.92 -9.39
N ALA A 158 26.35 -12.02 -8.09
CA ALA A 158 25.41 -11.14 -7.42
C ALA A 158 25.88 -9.67 -7.46
N VAL A 159 27.17 -9.43 -7.22
CA VAL A 159 27.73 -8.07 -7.29
C VAL A 159 27.62 -7.49 -8.70
N LEU A 160 27.97 -8.27 -9.71
CA LEU A 160 27.91 -7.83 -11.11
C LEU A 160 26.46 -7.57 -11.55
N PHE A 161 25.55 -8.49 -11.25
CA PHE A 161 24.15 -8.39 -11.65
C PHE A 161 23.44 -7.24 -10.95
N THR A 162 23.55 -7.14 -9.62
CA THR A 162 22.96 -6.05 -8.84
C THR A 162 23.58 -4.71 -9.21
N GLY A 163 24.91 -4.64 -9.33
CA GLY A 163 25.62 -3.43 -9.77
C GLY A 163 25.15 -2.96 -11.15
N PHE A 164 24.96 -3.88 -12.09
CA PHE A 164 24.41 -3.59 -13.41
C PHE A 164 22.97 -3.04 -13.34
N LEU A 165 22.09 -3.66 -12.54
CA LEU A 165 20.71 -3.21 -12.37
C LEU A 165 20.62 -1.84 -11.71
N CYS A 166 21.37 -1.59 -10.63
CA CYS A 166 21.43 -0.29 -9.97
C CYS A 166 21.96 0.79 -10.92
N THR A 167 23.04 0.49 -11.67
CA THR A 167 23.59 1.42 -12.65
C THR A 167 22.59 1.73 -13.76
N SER A 168 21.90 0.70 -14.25
CA SER A 168 20.86 0.84 -15.28
C SER A 168 19.66 1.63 -14.81
N LEU A 169 19.26 1.47 -13.54
CA LEU A 169 18.19 2.26 -12.93
C LEU A 169 18.58 3.74 -12.85
N ILE A 170 19.78 4.04 -12.33
CA ILE A 170 20.26 5.42 -12.18
C ILE A 170 20.45 6.09 -13.55
N LEU A 171 21.23 5.47 -14.44
CA LEU A 171 21.52 6.03 -15.76
C LEU A 171 20.26 6.09 -16.63
N GLY A 172 19.39 5.08 -16.55
CA GLY A 172 18.10 5.07 -17.22
C GLY A 172 17.18 6.19 -16.74
N PHE A 173 17.11 6.43 -15.43
CA PHE A 173 16.31 7.50 -14.85
C PHE A 173 16.81 8.88 -15.31
N VAL A 174 18.13 9.10 -15.26
CA VAL A 174 18.77 10.31 -15.80
C VAL A 174 18.47 10.46 -17.30
N TYR A 175 18.57 9.38 -18.08
CA TYR A 175 18.30 9.39 -19.51
C TYR A 175 16.84 9.72 -19.85
N VAL A 176 15.89 9.16 -19.10
CA VAL A 176 14.45 9.42 -19.28
C VAL A 176 14.11 10.87 -18.93
N ASN A 177 14.70 11.40 -17.85
CA ASN A 177 14.40 12.72 -17.31
C ASN A 177 15.37 13.83 -17.76
N ARG A 178 16.28 13.55 -18.70
CA ARG A 178 17.16 14.57 -19.27
C ARG A 178 16.36 15.72 -19.89
N VAL A 179 16.88 16.94 -19.71
CA VAL A 179 16.27 18.17 -20.24
C VAL A 179 16.20 18.07 -21.77
N LYS A 180 14.99 18.21 -22.33
CA LYS A 180 14.75 18.29 -23.76
C LYS A 180 13.64 19.30 -24.04
N PRO A 181 13.78 20.14 -25.08
CA PRO A 181 12.68 20.99 -25.51
C PRO A 181 11.53 20.07 -25.97
N MET A 182 10.32 20.31 -25.46
CA MET A 182 9.06 19.65 -25.86
C MET A 182 8.79 18.22 -25.35
N LYS A 183 9.45 17.72 -24.30
CA LYS A 183 9.06 16.44 -23.69
C LYS A 183 7.89 16.63 -22.70
N SER A 184 6.80 15.86 -22.88
CA SER A 184 5.68 15.87 -21.93
C SER A 184 6.05 15.19 -20.61
N LEU A 185 5.78 15.87 -19.49
CA LEU A 185 5.98 15.35 -18.14
C LEU A 185 5.26 14.01 -17.93
N LYS A 186 4.04 13.85 -18.46
CA LYS A 186 3.27 12.61 -18.34
C LYS A 186 4.01 11.42 -18.96
N ASN A 187 4.64 11.63 -20.12
CA ASN A 187 5.40 10.58 -20.79
C ASN A 187 6.69 10.26 -20.01
N GLN A 188 7.35 11.27 -19.43
CA GLN A 188 8.54 11.05 -18.58
C GLN A 188 8.21 10.24 -17.33
N THR A 189 7.12 10.58 -16.63
CA THR A 189 6.67 9.82 -15.47
C THR A 189 6.32 8.38 -15.83
N TYR A 190 5.61 8.17 -16.96
CA TYR A 190 5.27 6.83 -17.43
C TYR A 190 6.52 5.99 -17.77
N GLN A 191 7.47 6.56 -18.52
CA GLN A 191 8.74 5.90 -18.84
C GLN A 191 9.57 5.61 -17.58
N SER A 192 9.60 6.53 -16.61
CA SER A 192 10.30 6.33 -15.35
C SER A 192 9.68 5.18 -14.55
N TYR A 193 8.35 5.12 -14.51
CA TYR A 193 7.63 4.01 -13.88
C TYR A 193 7.94 2.67 -14.56
N GLN A 194 7.90 2.63 -15.90
CA GLN A 194 8.26 1.41 -16.65
C GLN A 194 9.69 0.95 -16.35
N LEU A 195 10.64 1.88 -16.27
CA LEU A 195 12.03 1.57 -15.91
C LEU A 195 12.11 0.96 -14.51
N VAL A 196 11.51 1.61 -13.51
CA VAL A 196 11.53 1.13 -12.11
C VAL A 196 10.91 -0.25 -12.00
N VAL A 197 9.74 -0.47 -12.61
CA VAL A 197 9.04 -1.77 -12.60
C VAL A 197 9.86 -2.84 -13.32
N GLY A 198 10.44 -2.51 -14.49
CA GLY A 198 11.28 -3.45 -15.24
C GLY A 198 12.49 -3.91 -14.43
N ILE A 199 13.21 -2.96 -13.80
CA ILE A 199 14.34 -3.27 -12.93
C ILE A 199 13.90 -4.10 -11.72
N ALA A 200 12.80 -3.72 -11.05
CA ALA A 200 12.28 -4.45 -9.89
C ALA A 200 11.92 -5.91 -10.25
N ILE A 201 11.29 -6.15 -11.40
CA ILE A 201 10.97 -7.51 -11.86
C ILE A 201 12.26 -8.30 -12.09
N CYS A 202 13.23 -7.75 -12.82
CA CYS A 202 14.52 -8.41 -13.04
C CYS A 202 15.23 -8.74 -11.72
N TYR A 203 15.19 -7.82 -10.76
CA TYR A 203 15.78 -8.00 -9.44
C TYR A 203 15.10 -9.10 -8.63
N CYS A 204 13.76 -9.11 -8.60
CA CYS A 204 12.98 -10.15 -7.94
C CYS A 204 13.22 -11.52 -8.57
N LEU A 205 13.30 -11.61 -9.90
CA LEU A 205 13.61 -12.86 -10.61
C LEU A 205 15.01 -13.37 -10.25
N TRP A 206 16.01 -12.48 -10.17
CA TRP A 206 17.34 -12.84 -9.69
C TRP A 206 17.27 -13.40 -8.27
N CYS A 207 16.68 -12.67 -7.33
CA CYS A 207 16.61 -13.13 -5.95
C CYS A 207 15.86 -14.47 -5.83
N ALA A 208 14.72 -14.60 -6.51
CA ALA A 208 13.95 -15.84 -6.53
C ALA A 208 14.76 -17.01 -7.12
N SER A 209 15.58 -16.77 -8.15
CA SER A 209 16.43 -17.81 -8.73
C SER A 209 17.45 -18.34 -7.72
N GLN A 210 18.13 -17.46 -6.98
CA GLN A 210 19.15 -17.86 -6.00
C GLN A 210 18.53 -18.57 -4.79
N ILE A 211 17.34 -18.14 -4.37
CA ILE A 211 16.62 -18.64 -3.20
C ILE A 211 15.93 -19.99 -3.49
N TYR A 212 15.23 -20.11 -4.62
CA TYR A 212 14.31 -21.23 -4.88
C TYR A 212 14.79 -22.21 -5.97
N TRP A 213 15.64 -21.78 -6.92
CA TRP A 213 16.07 -22.64 -8.04
C TRP A 213 17.48 -23.20 -7.88
N VAL A 214 18.43 -22.43 -7.36
CA VAL A 214 19.81 -22.89 -7.20
C VAL A 214 19.92 -23.88 -6.03
N LYS A 215 20.59 -25.02 -6.26
CA LYS A 215 20.88 -26.04 -5.23
C LYS A 215 22.40 -26.30 -5.13
N PRO A 216 23.01 -26.23 -3.93
CA PRO A 216 22.42 -25.75 -2.67
C PRO A 216 22.02 -24.27 -2.77
N ARG A 217 21.05 -23.85 -1.94
CA ARG A 217 20.57 -22.46 -1.88
C ARG A 217 21.74 -21.50 -1.73
N ARG A 218 21.70 -20.36 -2.43
CA ARG A 218 22.70 -19.30 -2.32
C ARG A 218 22.05 -18.00 -1.82
N PRO A 219 22.79 -17.16 -1.09
CA PRO A 219 22.33 -15.80 -0.84
C PRO A 219 22.11 -15.07 -2.16
N ALA A 220 20.98 -14.39 -2.30
CA ALA A 220 20.73 -13.55 -3.47
C ALA A 220 21.75 -12.41 -3.52
N ILE A 221 21.88 -11.68 -2.41
CA ILE A 221 22.77 -10.53 -2.20
C ILE A 221 23.15 -10.49 -0.73
N GLY A 222 24.37 -10.91 -0.39
CA GLY A 222 24.85 -10.88 1.00
C GLY A 222 23.91 -11.58 1.98
N GLU A 223 23.66 -10.94 3.13
CA GLU A 223 22.81 -11.47 4.20
C GLU A 223 21.35 -10.96 4.10
N GLU A 224 21.05 -10.15 3.09
CA GLU A 224 19.84 -9.32 3.03
C GLU A 224 18.60 -10.07 2.50
N ALA A 225 17.42 -9.73 3.02
CA ALA A 225 16.13 -10.34 2.72
C ALA A 225 15.37 -9.63 1.59
N ASP A 226 16.09 -9.26 0.52
CA ASP A 226 15.63 -8.31 -0.49
C ASP A 226 14.34 -8.70 -1.18
N LEU A 227 14.19 -9.97 -1.57
CA LEU A 227 12.97 -10.44 -2.23
C LEU A 227 11.74 -10.21 -1.36
N GLY A 228 11.82 -10.62 -0.10
CA GLY A 228 10.75 -10.45 0.86
C GLY A 228 10.43 -8.98 1.09
N VAL A 229 11.46 -8.15 1.29
CA VAL A 229 11.32 -6.70 1.53
C VAL A 229 10.68 -6.01 0.34
N VAL A 230 11.13 -6.27 -0.89
CA VAL A 230 10.58 -5.64 -2.10
C VAL A 230 9.11 -6.02 -2.30
N ILE A 231 8.75 -7.29 -2.10
CA ILE A 231 7.36 -7.76 -2.21
C ILE A 231 6.50 -7.13 -1.10
N PHE A 232 7.00 -7.10 0.12
CA PHE A 232 6.30 -6.47 1.24
C PHE A 232 6.03 -4.99 0.99
N LEU A 233 7.04 -4.23 0.57
CA LEU A 233 6.88 -2.81 0.22
C LEU A 233 5.94 -2.63 -0.97
N ALA A 234 6.01 -3.47 -1.99
CA ALA A 234 5.10 -3.39 -3.14
C ALA A 234 3.63 -3.53 -2.71
N VAL A 235 3.32 -4.52 -1.87
CA VAL A 235 1.93 -4.86 -1.48
C VAL A 235 1.40 -3.96 -0.37
N TYR A 236 2.19 -3.72 0.67
CA TYR A 236 1.71 -3.07 1.90
C TYR A 236 2.11 -1.60 2.01
N PHE A 237 3.05 -1.12 1.19
CA PHE A 237 3.44 0.29 1.18
C PHE A 237 3.03 1.01 -0.11
N PHE A 238 3.53 0.59 -1.28
CA PHE A 238 3.29 1.32 -2.54
C PHE A 238 1.87 1.13 -3.08
N LEU A 239 1.30 -0.07 -3.00
CA LEU A 239 -0.05 -0.35 -3.51
C LEU A 239 -1.16 0.46 -2.79
N PRO A 240 -1.15 0.64 -1.45
CA PRO A 240 -2.06 1.57 -0.79
C PRO A 240 -2.02 2.98 -1.34
N HIS A 241 -0.81 3.54 -1.52
CA HIS A 241 -0.64 4.88 -2.06
C HIS A 241 -1.10 4.97 -3.52
N PHE A 242 -0.90 3.90 -4.30
CA PHE A 242 -1.44 3.80 -5.65
C PHE A 242 -2.98 3.81 -5.66
N PHE A 243 -3.64 3.05 -4.79
CA PHE A 243 -5.10 3.09 -4.64
C PHE A 243 -5.60 4.46 -4.19
N CYS A 244 -4.92 5.12 -3.25
CA CYS A 244 -5.20 6.51 -2.88
C CYS A 244 -5.10 7.44 -4.10
N SER A 245 -4.08 7.27 -4.96
CA SER A 245 -3.95 8.05 -6.19
C SER A 245 -5.07 7.76 -7.21
N LEU A 246 -5.54 6.52 -7.32
CA LEU A 246 -6.68 6.17 -8.19
C LEU A 246 -8.01 6.71 -7.66
N SER A 247 -8.10 6.98 -6.36
CA SER A 247 -9.29 7.54 -5.73
C SER A 247 -9.43 9.04 -5.91
N LEU A 248 -8.41 9.75 -6.40
CA LEU A 248 -8.43 11.21 -6.49
C LEU A 248 -9.60 11.74 -7.32
N ASN A 249 -10.18 12.85 -6.85
CA ASN A 249 -11.12 13.62 -7.65
C ASN A 249 -10.48 14.06 -8.98
N PRO A 250 -11.25 14.17 -10.08
CA PRO A 250 -10.74 14.66 -11.36
C PRO A 250 -10.16 16.07 -11.19
N ARG A 251 -9.28 16.46 -12.12
CA ARG A 251 -8.86 17.87 -12.19
C ARG A 251 -10.02 18.65 -12.81
N ASP A 252 -10.50 19.67 -12.12
CA ASP A 252 -11.44 20.62 -12.72
C ASP A 252 -10.72 21.35 -13.85
N HIS A 253 -11.12 21.11 -15.10
CA HIS A 253 -10.60 21.85 -16.25
C HIS A 253 -11.04 23.33 -16.24
N GLN A 254 -11.94 23.73 -15.34
CA GLN A 254 -12.53 25.07 -15.29
C GLN A 254 -11.78 26.07 -14.41
N SER A 255 -10.86 25.66 -13.54
CA SER A 255 -10.09 26.60 -12.70
C SER A 255 -8.82 27.16 -13.36
N GLN A 256 -8.51 26.75 -14.60
CA GLN A 256 -7.39 27.30 -15.40
C GLN A 256 -7.78 28.37 -16.42
N GLN A 257 -9.05 28.77 -16.50
CA GLN A 257 -9.50 29.88 -17.34
C GLN A 257 -10.43 30.79 -16.53
N LEU A 258 -9.86 31.66 -15.71
CA LEU A 258 -10.47 32.96 -15.49
C LEU A 258 -10.07 33.82 -16.70
N PRO A 259 -11.00 34.23 -17.59
CA PRO A 259 -10.70 35.25 -18.57
C PRO A 259 -10.38 36.56 -17.82
N LEU A 260 -9.22 37.14 -18.12
CA LEU A 260 -8.87 38.52 -17.79
C LEU A 260 -9.73 39.49 -18.62
#